data_AF-A0A2H0R333-F1
#
_entry.id   AF-A0A2H0R333-F1
#
_cell.length_a   1.000
_cell.length_b   1.000
_cell.length_c   1.000
_cell.angle_alpha   90.00
_cell.angle_beta   90.00
_cell.angle_gamma   90.00
#
_symmetry.space_group_name_H-M   'P 1'
#
loop_
_entity.id
_entity.type
_entity.pdbx_description
1 polymer ?
#
loop_
_entity_poly.entity_id
_entity_poly.type
_entity_poly.pdbx_seq_one_letter_code
_entity_poly.pdbx_strand_id
1 'polypeptide(L)'
;MKEPKENNLAFIDGQNLHLGTTQNNWKVDLYKFRIYLKDKYKVREAYYFLGYISEEQQDLYNNLQKAGFIVLFKEHSPNLKAEKKGNVDTDIVFEIMKNLIDNKDFDRVVLVSGDGDYKKVIDYLIKKDKFKKILFPNKKFASSLYKNLTVKFYDYLEGIDVKSKIEYLHKKKKGP
;
A
#
# COMPACT_ATOMS: atom_id res chain seq x y z
N MET A 1 21.84 -20.23 -14.35
CA MET A 1 20.85 -19.27 -14.87
C MET A 1 20.33 -18.47 -13.68
N LYS A 2 20.33 -17.14 -13.71
CA LYS A 2 19.70 -16.34 -12.64
C LYS A 2 18.19 -16.56 -12.75
N GLU A 3 17.53 -16.92 -11.64
CA GLU A 3 16.06 -16.98 -11.61
C GLU A 3 15.49 -15.67 -12.19
N PRO A 4 14.40 -15.73 -12.97
CA PRO A 4 13.70 -14.52 -13.39
C PRO A 4 13.33 -13.75 -12.12
N LYS A 5 13.80 -12.50 -12.06
CA LYS A 5 13.60 -11.64 -10.90
C LYS A 5 12.11 -11.32 -10.86
N GLU A 6 11.38 -11.83 -9.88
CA GLU A 6 9.92 -11.61 -9.75
C GLU A 6 9.58 -10.13 -10.02
N ASN A 7 8.50 -9.90 -10.76
CA ASN A 7 7.97 -8.59 -11.14
C ASN A 7 6.59 -8.38 -10.50
N ASN A 8 6.57 -8.00 -9.22
CA ASN A 8 5.32 -7.79 -8.50
C ASN A 8 4.87 -6.32 -8.57
N LEU A 9 3.56 -6.10 -8.45
CA LEU A 9 2.94 -4.77 -8.33
C LEU A 9 2.48 -4.54 -6.90
N ALA A 10 2.63 -3.32 -6.39
CA ALA A 10 2.04 -2.92 -5.11
C ALA A 10 0.92 -1.91 -5.30
N PHE A 11 -0.18 -2.09 -4.57
CA PHE A 11 -1.30 -1.16 -4.49
C PHE A 11 -1.45 -0.74 -3.04
N ILE A 12 -1.38 0.56 -2.80
CA ILE A 12 -1.27 1.13 -1.45
C ILE A 12 -2.44 2.07 -1.23
N ASP A 13 -3.26 1.73 -0.25
CA ASP A 13 -4.26 2.63 0.31
C ASP A 13 -3.54 3.62 1.24
N GLY A 14 -3.34 4.85 0.75
CA GLY A 14 -2.59 5.87 1.46
C GLY A 14 -3.24 6.28 2.77
N GLN A 15 -4.57 6.34 2.80
CA GLN A 15 -5.32 6.69 4.00
C GLN A 15 -5.19 5.59 5.06
N ASN A 16 -5.34 4.33 4.66
CA ASN A 16 -5.22 3.20 5.57
C ASN A 16 -3.79 3.03 6.12
N LEU A 17 -2.77 3.22 5.26
CA LEU A 17 -1.37 3.24 5.69
C LEU A 17 -1.09 4.36 6.71
N HIS A 18 -1.59 5.56 6.45
CA HIS A 18 -1.39 6.71 7.33
C HIS A 18 -2.09 6.53 8.68
N LEU A 19 -3.39 6.21 8.68
CA LEU A 19 -4.17 6.03 9.90
C LEU A 19 -3.67 4.83 10.71
N GLY A 20 -3.38 3.70 10.06
CA GLY A 20 -2.96 2.49 10.76
C GLY A 20 -1.62 2.63 11.48
N THR A 21 -0.68 3.43 10.94
CA THR A 21 0.63 3.66 11.57
C THR A 21 0.63 4.78 12.60
N THR A 22 -0.04 5.90 12.31
CA THR A 22 -0.11 7.04 13.24
C THR A 22 -0.83 6.72 14.53
N GLN A 23 -1.85 5.86 14.51
CA GLN A 23 -2.52 5.41 15.73
C GLN A 23 -1.62 4.57 16.66
N ASN A 24 -0.53 4.00 16.15
CA ASN A 24 0.48 3.31 16.94
C ASN A 24 1.73 4.18 17.19
N ASN A 25 1.58 5.52 17.13
CA ASN A 25 2.61 6.51 17.44
C ASN A 25 3.89 6.37 16.62
N TRP A 26 3.79 5.92 15.37
CA TRP A 26 4.92 5.89 14.45
C TRP A 26 4.54 6.35 13.05
N LYS A 27 5.54 6.72 12.26
CA LYS A 27 5.36 7.17 10.89
C LYS A 27 6.25 6.34 9.96
N VAL A 28 5.72 6.02 8.79
CA VAL A 28 6.46 5.34 7.74
C VAL A 28 7.36 6.34 7.01
N ASP A 29 8.63 6.02 6.89
CA ASP A 29 9.53 6.64 5.94
C ASP A 29 9.24 6.07 4.55
N LEU A 30 8.65 6.89 3.68
CA LEU A 30 8.17 6.47 2.36
C LEU A 30 9.31 5.99 1.44
N TYR A 31 10.52 6.55 1.56
CA TYR A 31 11.67 6.09 0.77
C TYR A 31 12.11 4.70 1.22
N LYS A 32 12.27 4.51 2.53
CA LYS A 32 12.61 3.19 3.08
C LYS A 32 11.53 2.17 2.80
N PHE A 33 10.26 2.58 2.85
CA PHE A 33 9.15 1.71 2.53
C PHE A 33 9.17 1.26 1.07
N ARG A 34 9.46 2.17 0.13
CA ARG A 34 9.62 1.80 -1.29
C ARG A 34 10.74 0.79 -1.49
N ILE A 35 11.89 1.00 -0.84
CA ILE A 35 13.04 0.09 -0.86
C ILE A 35 12.64 -1.27 -0.29
N TYR A 36 11.95 -1.30 0.85
CA TYR A 36 11.46 -2.52 1.47
C TYR A 36 10.53 -3.33 0.55
N LEU A 37 9.56 -2.67 -0.10
CA LEU A 37 8.68 -3.31 -1.08
C LEU A 37 9.48 -3.91 -2.25
N LYS A 38 10.45 -3.17 -2.77
CA LYS A 38 11.33 -3.62 -3.85
C LYS A 38 12.18 -4.82 -3.45
N ASP A 39 12.80 -4.78 -2.27
CA ASP A 39 13.80 -5.76 -1.89
C ASP A 39 13.18 -7.05 -1.35
N LYS A 40 12.18 -6.93 -0.46
CA LYS A 40 11.51 -8.08 0.16
C LYS A 40 10.49 -8.71 -0.77
N TYR A 41 9.68 -7.90 -1.44
CA TYR A 41 8.55 -8.37 -2.24
C TYR A 41 8.74 -8.22 -3.73
N LYS A 42 9.93 -7.81 -4.19
CA LYS A 42 10.23 -7.68 -5.63
C LYS A 42 9.22 -6.80 -6.36
N VAL A 43 8.75 -5.76 -5.68
CA VAL A 43 7.80 -4.80 -6.22
C VAL A 43 8.53 -3.84 -7.17
N ARG A 44 8.21 -3.96 -8.46
CA ARG A 44 8.76 -3.08 -9.51
C ARG A 44 8.03 -1.75 -9.57
N GLU A 45 6.71 -1.78 -9.52
CA GLU A 45 5.85 -0.59 -9.53
C GLU A 45 4.95 -0.59 -8.29
N ALA A 46 4.81 0.58 -7.67
CA ALA A 46 4.03 0.77 -6.47
C ALA A 46 3.06 1.94 -6.67
N TYR A 47 1.78 1.62 -6.82
CA TYR A 47 0.68 2.55 -6.99
C TYR A 47 0.19 3.01 -5.63
N TYR A 48 0.22 4.31 -5.39
CA TYR A 48 -0.15 4.93 -4.12
C TYR A 48 -1.41 5.78 -4.33
N PHE A 49 -2.50 5.36 -3.69
CA PHE A 49 -3.82 5.95 -3.91
C PHE A 49 -4.14 6.98 -2.84
N LEU A 50 -4.64 8.13 -3.27
CA LEU A 50 -5.04 9.24 -2.43
C LEU A 50 -6.45 9.70 -2.79
N GLY A 51 -7.29 9.84 -1.77
CA GLY A 51 -8.69 10.20 -1.93
C GLY A 51 -8.95 11.66 -2.31
N TYR A 52 -7.99 12.55 -2.04
CA TYR A 52 -8.15 13.97 -2.32
C TYR A 52 -6.82 14.62 -2.71
N ILE A 53 -6.94 15.72 -3.46
CA ILE A 53 -5.85 16.62 -3.78
C ILE A 53 -6.01 17.87 -2.90
N SER A 54 -4.97 18.25 -2.17
CA SER A 54 -4.90 19.50 -1.40
C SER A 54 -3.57 20.20 -1.62
N GLU A 55 -3.59 21.53 -1.75
CA GLU A 55 -2.38 22.35 -1.84
C GLU A 55 -1.49 22.19 -0.59
N GLU A 56 -2.09 21.99 0.58
CA GLU A 56 -1.38 21.79 1.85
C GLU A 56 -0.56 20.49 1.88
N GLN A 57 -0.83 19.55 0.97
CA GLN A 57 -0.18 18.24 0.90
C GLN A 57 0.79 18.10 -0.28
N GLN A 58 1.11 19.18 -0.99
CA GLN A 58 2.04 19.13 -2.13
C GLN A 58 3.40 18.52 -1.77
N ASP A 59 3.92 18.79 -0.57
CA ASP A 59 5.17 18.19 -0.11
C ASP A 59 5.07 16.66 0.05
N LEU A 60 3.93 16.15 0.51
CA LEU A 60 3.68 14.70 0.59
C LEU A 60 3.69 14.09 -0.81
N TYR A 61 2.99 14.70 -1.77
CA TYR A 61 2.90 14.21 -3.14
C TYR A 61 4.27 14.20 -3.82
N ASN A 62 5.05 15.26 -3.63
CA ASN A 62 6.42 15.37 -4.12
C ASN A 62 7.33 14.29 -3.49
N ASN A 63 7.18 14.05 -2.19
CA ASN A 63 7.97 13.03 -1.50
C ASN A 63 7.61 11.61 -1.95
N LEU A 64 6.34 11.32 -2.22
CA LEU A 64 5.90 10.04 -2.78
C LEU A 64 6.49 9.81 -4.18
N GLN A 65 6.41 10.80 -5.06
CA GLN A 65 6.96 10.70 -6.41
C GLN A 65 8.48 10.52 -6.38
N LYS A 66 9.20 11.34 -5.60
CA LYS A 66 10.66 11.22 -5.44
C LYS A 66 11.09 9.89 -4.82
N ALA A 67 10.25 9.31 -3.94
CA ALA A 67 10.48 7.98 -3.41
C ALA A 67 10.26 6.88 -4.46
N GLY A 68 9.62 7.16 -5.59
CA GLY A 68 9.40 6.22 -6.69
C GLY A 68 8.04 5.52 -6.66
N PHE A 69 7.03 6.16 -6.08
CA PHE A 69 5.63 5.73 -6.16
C PHE A 69 4.94 6.35 -7.38
N ILE A 70 4.04 5.59 -8.00
CA ILE A 70 3.07 6.09 -8.98
C ILE A 70 1.87 6.59 -8.20
N VAL A 71 1.70 7.91 -8.10
CA VAL A 71 0.64 8.51 -7.30
C VAL A 71 -0.64 8.62 -8.12
N LEU A 72 -1.72 8.00 -7.63
CA LEU A 72 -3.04 8.02 -8.26
C LEU A 72 -4.02 8.72 -7.33
N PHE A 73 -4.75 9.68 -7.88
CA PHE A 73 -5.77 10.42 -7.16
C PHE A 73 -7.15 9.96 -7.61
N LYS A 74 -8.09 9.89 -6.66
CA LYS A 74 -9.50 9.69 -7.01
C LYS A 74 -9.97 10.84 -7.90
N GLU A 75 -10.71 10.53 -8.97
CA GLU A 75 -11.37 11.57 -9.77
C GLU A 75 -12.40 12.32 -8.90
N HIS A 76 -12.27 13.65 -8.84
CA HIS A 76 -13.17 14.49 -8.06
C HIS A 76 -14.38 14.85 -8.91
N SER A 77 -15.56 14.31 -8.57
CA SER A 77 -16.80 14.97 -8.99
C SER A 77 -17.11 16.08 -7.98
N PRO A 78 -17.23 17.35 -8.40
CA PRO A 78 -17.53 18.47 -7.51
C PRO A 78 -18.88 18.30 -6.76
N ASN A 79 -19.73 17.37 -7.20
CA ASN A 79 -21.08 17.14 -6.66
C ASN A 79 -21.17 15.98 -5.64
N LEU A 80 -20.07 15.34 -5.24
CA LEU A 80 -20.10 14.22 -4.29
C LEU A 80 -20.11 14.69 -2.83
N LYS A 81 -21.06 14.18 -2.03
CA LYS A 81 -21.19 14.42 -0.57
C LYS A 81 -19.88 14.12 0.19
N ALA A 82 -19.59 14.96 1.19
CA ALA A 82 -18.32 15.03 1.92
C ALA A 82 -17.83 13.70 2.53
N GLU A 83 -18.71 12.81 3.00
CA GLU A 83 -18.29 11.53 3.60
C GLU A 83 -17.78 10.49 2.59
N LYS A 84 -18.18 10.58 1.31
CA LYS A 84 -17.68 9.70 0.22
C LYS A 84 -16.45 10.26 -0.50
N LYS A 85 -15.96 11.42 -0.06
CA LYS A 85 -15.03 12.28 -0.80
C LYS A 85 -13.58 11.77 -0.83
N GLY A 86 -13.25 10.70 -0.12
CA GLY A 86 -11.85 10.22 -0.01
C GLY A 86 -11.61 8.71 -0.02
N ASN A 87 -12.65 7.87 -0.05
CA ASN A 87 -12.47 6.42 -0.15
C ASN A 87 -11.95 6.06 -1.56
N VAL A 88 -10.86 5.30 -1.65
CA VAL A 88 -10.20 4.91 -2.92
C VAL A 88 -10.35 3.41 -3.24
N ASP A 89 -11.20 2.69 -2.50
CA ASP A 89 -11.24 1.23 -2.54
C ASP A 89 -11.65 0.72 -3.92
N THR A 90 -12.64 1.36 -4.54
CA THR A 90 -13.08 1.03 -5.89
C THR A 90 -12.01 1.30 -6.93
N ASP A 91 -11.25 2.39 -6.76
CA ASP A 91 -10.17 2.78 -7.67
C ASP A 91 -9.00 1.78 -7.57
N ILE A 92 -8.64 1.36 -6.36
CA ILE A 92 -7.64 0.32 -6.12
C ILE A 92 -8.06 -1.01 -6.75
N VAL A 93 -9.30 -1.46 -6.48
CA VAL A 93 -9.82 -2.70 -7.06
C VAL A 93 -9.83 -2.62 -8.58
N PHE A 94 -10.26 -1.49 -9.15
CA PHE A 94 -10.27 -1.29 -10.59
C PHE A 94 -8.87 -1.40 -11.19
N GLU A 95 -7.87 -0.69 -10.65
CA GLU A 95 -6.51 -0.72 -11.20
C GLU A 95 -5.85 -2.10 -11.06
N ILE A 96 -6.15 -2.85 -10.00
CA ILE A 96 -5.75 -4.25 -9.84
C ILE A 96 -6.35 -5.10 -10.98
N MET A 97 -7.66 -4.98 -11.21
CA MET A 97 -8.35 -5.77 -12.23
C MET A 97 -7.90 -5.41 -13.64
N LYS A 98 -7.69 -4.12 -13.91
CA LYS A 98 -7.13 -3.62 -15.17
C LYS A 98 -5.74 -4.23 -15.43
N ASN A 99 -4.84 -4.19 -14.44
CA ASN A 99 -3.53 -4.84 -14.58
C ASN A 99 -3.67 -6.35 -14.81
N LEU A 100 -4.59 -7.02 -14.12
CA LEU A 100 -4.82 -8.46 -14.32
C LEU A 100 -5.24 -8.83 -15.76
N ILE A 101 -5.96 -7.94 -16.45
CA ILE A 101 -6.46 -8.15 -17.81
C ILE A 101 -5.44 -7.70 -18.86
N ASP A 102 -4.88 -6.50 -18.69
CA ASP A 102 -4.10 -5.81 -19.72
C ASP A 102 -2.59 -6.03 -19.58
N ASN A 103 -2.10 -6.23 -18.34
CA ASN A 103 -0.68 -6.36 -18.05
C ASN A 103 -0.26 -7.83 -17.97
N LYS A 104 0.37 -8.33 -19.04
CA LYS A 104 0.87 -9.70 -19.09
C LYS A 104 2.24 -9.90 -18.39
N ASP A 105 2.91 -8.82 -17.98
CA ASP A 105 4.31 -8.83 -17.53
C ASP A 105 4.48 -8.78 -16.01
N PHE A 106 3.40 -8.87 -15.21
CA PHE A 106 3.50 -8.93 -13.75
C PHE A 106 3.18 -10.31 -13.18
N ASP A 107 3.90 -10.67 -12.11
CA ASP A 107 3.74 -11.94 -11.43
C ASP A 107 2.56 -11.91 -10.47
N ARG A 108 2.65 -11.10 -9.41
CA ARG A 108 1.65 -11.07 -8.33
C ARG A 108 1.44 -9.67 -7.74
N VAL A 109 0.32 -9.54 -7.02
CA VAL A 109 -0.12 -8.32 -6.34
C VAL A 109 0.28 -8.33 -4.87
N VAL A 110 0.85 -7.22 -4.41
CA VAL A 110 0.99 -6.84 -3.00
C VAL A 110 -0.02 -5.74 -2.70
N LEU A 111 -0.86 -5.91 -1.69
CA LEU A 111 -1.81 -4.89 -1.25
C LEU A 111 -1.40 -4.34 0.11
N VAL A 112 -1.50 -3.02 0.31
CA VAL A 112 -1.22 -2.39 1.61
C VAL A 112 -2.49 -1.71 2.09
N SER A 113 -3.21 -2.41 2.96
CA SER A 113 -4.42 -1.93 3.65
C SER A 113 -4.79 -2.92 4.76
N GLY A 114 -5.63 -2.51 5.69
CA GLY A 114 -6.34 -3.36 6.66
C GLY A 114 -7.83 -3.52 6.37
N ASP A 115 -8.35 -2.80 5.37
CA ASP A 115 -9.79 -2.77 5.09
C ASP A 115 -10.31 -4.14 4.61
N GLY A 116 -11.48 -4.54 5.10
CA GLY A 116 -12.15 -5.79 4.74
C GLY A 116 -12.76 -5.77 3.33
N ASP A 117 -12.99 -4.60 2.74
CA ASP A 117 -13.62 -4.47 1.42
C ASP A 117 -12.76 -5.09 0.31
N TYR A 118 -11.45 -5.20 0.52
CA TYR A 118 -10.53 -5.88 -0.41
C TYR A 118 -10.59 -7.41 -0.35
N LYS A 119 -11.30 -8.03 0.61
CA LYS A 119 -11.32 -9.49 0.79
C LYS A 119 -11.73 -10.23 -0.48
N LYS A 120 -12.72 -9.72 -1.20
CA LYS A 120 -13.23 -10.34 -2.43
C LYS A 120 -12.17 -10.37 -3.54
N VAL A 121 -11.45 -9.26 -3.76
CA VAL A 121 -10.39 -9.21 -4.77
C VAL A 121 -9.19 -10.07 -4.37
N ILE A 122 -8.84 -10.10 -3.08
CA ILE A 122 -7.78 -10.97 -2.55
C ILE A 122 -8.10 -12.45 -2.80
N ASP A 123 -9.31 -12.89 -2.46
CA ASP A 123 -9.72 -14.29 -2.67
C ASP A 123 -9.68 -14.67 -4.15
N TYR A 124 -10.10 -13.76 -5.02
CA TYR A 124 -10.04 -13.97 -6.46
C TYR A 124 -8.59 -14.08 -6.95
N LEU A 125 -7.71 -13.18 -6.54
CA LEU A 125 -6.29 -13.19 -6.91
C LEU A 125 -5.57 -14.44 -6.38
N ILE A 126 -5.91 -14.92 -5.17
CA ILE A 126 -5.37 -16.18 -4.62
C ILE A 126 -5.75 -17.36 -5.52
N LYS A 127 -7.02 -17.44 -5.94
CA LYS A 127 -7.49 -18.50 -6.86
C LYS A 127 -6.81 -18.45 -8.23
N LYS A 128 -6.33 -17.29 -8.64
CA LYS A 128 -5.60 -17.08 -9.91
C LYS A 128 -4.08 -17.20 -9.78
N ASP A 129 -3.56 -17.54 -8.61
CA ASP A 129 -2.13 -17.46 -8.26
C ASP A 129 -1.48 -16.08 -8.55
N LYS A 130 -2.30 -15.02 -8.49
CA LYS A 130 -1.90 -13.62 -8.72
C LYS A 130 -1.79 -12.81 -7.43
N PHE A 131 -1.97 -13.42 -6.27
CA PHE A 131 -1.83 -12.75 -4.98
C PHE A 131 -0.52 -13.11 -4.28
N LYS A 132 0.30 -12.10 -3.97
CA LYS A 132 1.52 -12.28 -3.17
C LYS A 132 1.20 -12.15 -1.69
N LYS A 133 0.68 -10.99 -1.27
CA LYS A 133 0.52 -10.65 0.14
C LYS A 133 -0.33 -9.41 0.38
N ILE A 134 -1.04 -9.36 1.50
CA ILE A 134 -1.55 -8.11 2.11
C ILE A 134 -0.63 -7.68 3.26
N LEU A 135 -0.22 -6.41 3.26
CA LEU A 135 0.59 -5.82 4.31
C LEU A 135 -0.30 -4.95 5.18
N PHE A 136 -0.59 -5.45 6.38
CA PHE A 136 -1.40 -4.73 7.35
C PHE A 136 -0.56 -3.64 8.02
N PRO A 137 -0.98 -2.36 7.98
CA PRO A 137 -0.27 -1.30 8.70
C PRO A 137 -0.18 -1.55 10.20
N ASN A 138 -1.20 -2.20 10.77
CA ASN A 138 -1.35 -2.48 12.21
C ASN A 138 -2.24 -3.71 12.42
N LYS A 139 -1.92 -4.58 13.39
CA LYS A 139 -2.71 -5.78 13.74
C LYS A 139 -4.15 -5.46 14.12
N LYS A 140 -4.40 -4.33 14.79
CA LYS A 140 -5.75 -3.91 15.21
C LYS A 140 -6.63 -3.46 14.03
N PHE A 141 -6.01 -3.06 12.92
CA PHE A 141 -6.70 -2.55 11.74
C PHE A 141 -7.01 -3.62 10.70
N ALA A 142 -6.48 -4.83 10.86
CA ALA A 142 -6.83 -5.94 10.00
C ALA A 142 -8.30 -6.34 10.27
N SER A 143 -9.16 -6.18 9.26
CA SER A 143 -10.55 -6.64 9.34
C SER A 143 -10.65 -8.09 9.81
N SER A 144 -11.69 -8.37 10.61
CA SER A 144 -11.98 -9.72 11.10
C SER A 144 -12.21 -10.74 9.96
N LEU A 145 -12.51 -10.26 8.75
CA LEU A 145 -12.60 -11.06 7.53
C LEU A 145 -11.29 -11.77 7.17
N TYR A 146 -10.14 -11.28 7.67
CA TYR A 146 -8.83 -11.88 7.43
C TYR A 146 -8.43 -12.95 8.44
N LYS A 147 -9.26 -13.28 9.44
CA LYS A 147 -8.95 -14.30 10.46
C LYS A 147 -8.59 -15.67 9.86
N ASN A 148 -9.22 -16.04 8.74
CA ASN A 148 -9.00 -17.31 8.06
C ASN A 148 -8.00 -17.22 6.89
N LEU A 149 -7.34 -16.07 6.70
CA LEU A 149 -6.34 -15.91 5.65
C LEU A 149 -5.07 -16.68 6.03
N THR A 150 -4.56 -17.50 5.12
CA THR A 150 -3.34 -18.29 5.38
C THR A 150 -2.15 -17.37 5.67
N VAL A 151 -1.33 -17.72 6.66
CA VAL A 151 -0.15 -16.93 7.12
C VAL A 151 0.76 -16.49 5.98
N LYS A 152 0.92 -17.32 4.93
CA LYS A 152 1.75 -16.97 3.76
C LYS A 152 1.26 -15.71 3.03
N PHE A 153 -0.02 -15.38 3.13
CA PHE A 153 -0.69 -14.31 2.38
C PHE A 153 -0.78 -12.98 3.12
N TYR A 154 -0.28 -12.85 4.34
CA TYR A 154 -0.22 -11.55 5.02
C TYR A 154 1.10 -11.31 5.75
N ASP A 155 1.37 -10.06 6.12
CA ASP A 155 2.43 -9.65 7.04
C ASP A 155 2.04 -8.32 7.71
N TYR A 156 2.66 -7.99 8.84
CA TYR A 156 2.35 -6.77 9.59
C TYR A 156 3.52 -5.79 9.51
N LEU A 157 3.24 -4.56 9.07
CA LEU A 157 4.27 -3.51 8.96
C LEU A 157 4.81 -3.06 10.34
N GLU A 158 4.00 -3.19 11.38
CA GLU A 158 4.40 -2.89 12.76
C GLU A 158 5.28 -3.98 13.42
N GLY A 159 5.51 -5.11 12.76
CA GLY A 159 6.44 -6.12 13.27
C GLY A 159 7.83 -5.50 13.46
N ILE A 160 8.50 -5.80 14.58
CA ILE A 160 9.75 -5.13 15.01
C ILE A 160 10.80 -5.08 13.88
N ASP A 161 11.00 -6.19 13.18
CA ASP A 161 11.98 -6.29 12.08
C ASP A 161 11.59 -5.48 10.84
N VAL A 162 10.30 -5.30 10.60
CA VAL A 162 9.79 -4.51 9.47
C VAL A 162 9.82 -3.03 9.84
N LYS A 163 9.23 -2.69 10.98
CA LYS A 163 9.16 -1.33 11.51
C LYS A 163 10.54 -0.69 11.61
N SER A 164 11.53 -1.37 12.18
CA SER A 164 12.92 -0.85 12.27
C SER A 164 13.54 -0.49 10.91
N LYS A 165 13.12 -1.16 9.83
CA LYS A 165 13.59 -0.88 8.46
C LYS A 165 12.89 0.29 7.81
N ILE A 166 11.62 0.54 8.14
CA ILE A 166 10.77 1.50 7.40
C ILE A 166 10.26 2.66 8.25
N GLU A 167 10.58 2.71 9.54
CA GLU A 167 10.18 3.79 10.43
C GLU A 167 10.96 5.07 10.13
N TYR A 168 10.23 6.19 10.20
CA TYR A 168 10.80 7.52 10.19
C TYR A 168 11.46 7.80 11.55
N LEU A 169 12.79 7.78 11.56
CA LEU A 169 13.57 8.18 12.72
C LEU A 169 13.78 9.68 12.65
N HIS A 170 13.21 10.44 13.59
CA HIS A 170 13.61 11.84 13.76
C HIS A 170 15.12 11.87 13.97
N LYS A 171 15.87 12.47 13.05
CA LYS A 171 17.21 12.93 13.37
C LYS A 171 17.03 13.94 14.50
N LYS A 172 17.43 13.60 15.73
CA LYS A 172 17.70 14.62 16.75
C LYS A 172 18.58 15.65 16.06
N LYS A 173 18.10 16.89 15.91
CA LYS A 173 19.00 18.00 15.58
C LYS A 173 20.13 17.89 16.59
N LYS A 174 21.36 17.66 16.12
CA LYS A 174 22.53 18.00 16.94
C LYS A 174 22.30 19.47 17.29
N GLY A 175 22.07 19.74 18.58
CA GLY A 175 21.98 21.11 19.06
C GLY A 175 23.25 21.86 18.67
N PRO A 176 23.19 23.19 18.53
CA PRO A 176 24.37 24.00 18.29
C PRO A 176 25.47 23.70 19.31
#